data_AF-A0ABD5QBB8-F1
#
_entry.id   AF-A0ABD5QBB8-F1
#
_cell.length_a   1.000
_cell.length_b   1.000
_cell.length_c   1.000
_cell.angle_alpha   90.00
_cell.angle_beta   90.00
_cell.angle_gamma   90.00
#
_symmetry.space_group_name_H-M   'P 1'
#
loop_
_entity.id
_entity.type
_entity.pdbx_description
1 polymer ?
#
loop_
_entity_poly.entity_id
_entity_poly.type
_entity_poly.pdbx_seq_one_letter_code
_entity_poly.pdbx_strand_id
1 'polypeptide(L)'
;MANATEQTYLAGIAAGTLLVVLGVAAYVLTDFSSVTALIPSLFGLLFVVLARLGRDAGRREVAIYGLAIAALVGLAGSAMGVGDAVALAAGEDVERPAAAISQAVMAVVSIVVLALAGRAIAADR
;
A
#
# COMPACT_ATOMS: atom_id res chain seq x y z
N MET A 1 -12.19 22.95 1.35
CA MET A 1 -12.28 21.61 0.74
C MET A 1 -10.92 21.30 0.12
N ALA A 2 -10.21 20.26 0.57
CA ALA A 2 -8.90 19.93 0.01
C ALA A 2 -9.04 19.51 -1.47
N ASN A 3 -8.18 20.02 -2.35
CA ASN A 3 -8.11 19.65 -3.76
C ASN A 3 -7.90 18.12 -3.88
N ALA A 4 -8.52 17.46 -4.87
CA ALA A 4 -8.40 16.02 -5.11
C ALA A 4 -6.93 15.55 -5.14
N THR A 5 -6.04 16.33 -5.74
CA THR A 5 -4.59 16.08 -5.79
C THR A 5 -3.94 16.12 -4.40
N GLU A 6 -4.32 17.08 -3.57
CA GLU A 6 -3.80 17.17 -2.20
C GLU A 6 -4.27 16.00 -1.34
N GLN A 7 -5.53 15.58 -1.49
CA GLN A 7 -6.06 14.39 -0.81
C GLN A 7 -5.29 13.13 -1.21
N THR A 8 -4.94 12.97 -2.49
CA THR A 8 -4.15 11.84 -2.98
C THR A 8 -2.75 11.80 -2.37
N TYR A 9 -2.07 12.93 -2.23
CA TYR A 9 -0.75 12.97 -1.58
C TYR A 9 -0.82 12.69 -0.08
N LEU A 10 -1.79 13.28 0.63
CA LEU A 10 -1.98 13.01 2.05
C LEU A 10 -2.30 11.53 2.28
N ALA A 11 -3.16 10.95 1.43
CA ALA A 11 -3.46 9.53 1.47
C ALA A 11 -2.22 8.68 1.17
N GLY A 12 -1.42 9.00 0.16
CA GLY A 12 -0.18 8.28 -0.16
C GLY A 12 0.83 8.30 0.99
N ILE A 13 0.99 9.44 1.67
CA ILE A 13 1.87 9.55 2.85
C ILE A 13 1.30 8.73 4.02
N ALA A 14 0.01 8.87 4.33
CA ALA A 14 -0.62 8.17 5.45
C ALA A 14 -0.64 6.65 5.24
N ALA A 15 -1.13 6.22 4.07
CA ALA A 15 -1.12 4.83 3.61
C ALA A 15 0.29 4.24 3.62
N GLY A 16 1.25 4.98 3.06
CA GLY A 16 2.62 4.53 2.98
C GLY A 16 3.26 4.34 4.36
N THR A 17 3.07 5.31 5.25
CA THR A 17 3.55 5.24 6.63
C THR A 17 2.91 4.08 7.39
N LEU A 18 1.60 3.88 7.22
CA LEU A 18 0.87 2.76 7.81
C LEU A 18 1.46 1.41 7.38
N LEU A 19 1.70 1.21 6.08
CA LEU A 19 2.26 -0.03 5.56
C LEU A 19 3.71 -0.27 6.01
N VAL A 20 4.52 0.78 6.14
CA VAL A 20 5.86 0.70 6.72
C VAL A 20 5.78 0.20 8.16
N VAL A 21 4.99 0.87 9.00
CA VAL A 21 4.83 0.49 10.41
C VAL A 21 4.28 -0.93 10.54
N LEU A 22 3.25 -1.27 9.77
CA LEU A 22 2.62 -2.59 9.80
C LEU A 22 3.60 -3.70 9.46
N GLY A 23 4.31 -3.60 8.33
CA GLY A 23 5.19 -4.69 7.89
C GLY A 23 6.42 -4.86 8.79
N VAL A 24 7.01 -3.75 9.28
CA VAL A 24 8.09 -3.80 10.26
C VAL A 24 7.60 -4.40 11.58
N ALA A 25 6.42 -3.98 12.07
CA ALA A 25 5.84 -4.54 13.28
C ALA A 25 5.54 -6.04 13.13
N ALA A 26 4.94 -6.46 12.01
CA ALA A 26 4.67 -7.87 11.74
C ALA A 26 5.94 -8.72 11.69
N TYR A 27 7.03 -8.19 11.12
CA TYR A 27 8.32 -8.87 11.08
C TYR A 27 8.94 -9.03 12.48
N VAL A 28 8.88 -7.98 13.30
CA VAL A 28 9.40 -8.02 14.68
C VAL A 28 8.54 -8.93 15.58
N LEU A 29 7.22 -8.86 15.48
CA LEU A 29 6.29 -9.66 16.27
C LEU A 29 6.31 -11.16 15.93
N THR A 30 6.88 -11.52 14.77
CA THR A 30 7.09 -12.92 14.37
C THR A 30 8.51 -13.41 14.63
N ASP A 31 9.26 -12.74 15.52
CA ASP A 31 10.65 -13.06 15.84
C ASP A 31 11.53 -13.18 14.58
N PHE A 32 11.29 -12.30 13.61
CA PHE A 32 12.03 -12.23 12.34
C PHE A 32 11.87 -13.47 11.44
N SER A 33 10.87 -14.32 11.69
CA SER A 33 10.62 -15.54 10.89
C SER A 33 9.90 -15.26 9.56
N SER A 34 9.17 -14.15 9.45
CA SER A 34 8.33 -13.86 8.28
C SER A 34 8.83 -12.68 7.46
N VAL A 35 9.92 -12.87 6.71
CA VAL A 35 10.53 -11.82 5.84
C VAL A 35 9.52 -11.29 4.81
N THR A 36 8.59 -12.12 4.33
CA THR A 36 7.54 -11.71 3.39
C THR A 36 6.55 -10.70 3.97
N ALA A 37 6.45 -10.59 5.30
CA ALA A 37 5.64 -9.55 5.96
C ALA A 37 6.23 -8.13 5.80
N LEU A 38 7.48 -8.00 5.33
CA LEU A 38 8.10 -6.70 5.00
C LEU A 38 7.72 -6.17 3.61
N ILE A 39 7.10 -6.99 2.75
CA ILE A 39 6.68 -6.56 1.40
C ILE A 39 5.79 -5.30 1.47
N PRO A 40 4.75 -5.24 2.34
CA PRO A 40 3.99 -4.01 2.57
C PRO A 40 4.86 -2.79 2.88
N SER A 41 5.94 -2.94 3.66
CA SER A 41 6.81 -1.81 4.01
C SER A 41 7.58 -1.26 2.82
N LEU A 42 7.98 -2.10 1.86
CA LEU A 42 8.62 -1.66 0.62
C LEU A 42 7.67 -0.79 -0.22
N PHE A 43 6.43 -1.24 -0.40
CA PHE A 43 5.40 -0.45 -1.09
C PHE A 43 5.02 0.80 -0.30
N GLY A 44 4.97 0.69 1.02
CA GLY A 44 4.70 1.82 1.90
C GLY A 44 5.74 2.93 1.74
N LEU A 45 7.03 2.58 1.72
CA LEU A 45 8.11 3.52 1.48
C LEU A 45 7.98 4.17 0.10
N LEU A 46 7.67 3.36 -0.93
CA LEU A 46 7.46 3.86 -2.29
C LEU A 46 6.31 4.89 -2.34
N PHE A 47 5.18 4.62 -1.68
CA PHE A 47 4.06 5.57 -1.60
C PHE A 47 4.45 6.88 -0.90
N VAL A 48 5.17 6.83 0.23
CA VAL A 48 5.63 8.04 0.93
C VAL A 48 6.54 8.87 0.03
N VAL A 49 7.50 8.24 -0.63
CA VAL A 49 8.48 8.94 -1.49
C VAL A 49 7.78 9.60 -2.67
N LEU A 50 6.92 8.87 -3.39
CA LEU A 50 6.19 9.42 -4.53
C LEU A 50 5.25 10.55 -4.13
N ALA A 51 4.52 10.39 -3.02
CA ALA A 51 3.60 11.40 -2.53
C ALA A 51 4.31 12.67 -2.06
N ARG A 52 5.45 12.57 -1.37
CA ARG A 52 6.26 13.74 -1.00
C ARG A 52 6.86 14.42 -2.23
N LEU A 53 7.43 13.66 -3.15
CA LEU A 53 8.03 14.23 -4.35
C LEU A 53 6.99 14.97 -5.21
N GLY A 54 5.77 14.42 -5.33
CA GLY A 54 4.65 15.08 -6.01
C GLY A 54 4.14 16.34 -5.31
N ARG A 55 4.17 16.36 -3.98
CA ARG A 55 3.76 17.51 -3.18
C ARG A 55 4.79 18.65 -3.26
N ASP A 56 6.08 18.34 -3.17
CA ASP A 56 7.13 19.34 -2.94
C ASP A 56 7.90 19.74 -4.22
N ALA A 57 8.11 18.82 -5.16
CA ALA A 57 9.00 19.05 -6.32
C ALA A 57 8.27 19.49 -7.60
N GLY A 58 6.98 19.83 -7.53
CA GLY A 58 6.20 20.37 -8.67
C GLY A 58 5.86 19.37 -9.77
N ARG A 59 6.32 18.11 -9.70
CA ARG A 59 6.05 17.05 -10.69
C ARG A 59 4.76 16.28 -10.36
N ARG A 60 3.64 17.01 -10.29
CA ARG A 60 2.37 16.47 -9.78
C ARG A 60 1.84 15.28 -10.59
N GLU A 61 1.75 15.41 -11.90
CA GLU A 61 1.20 14.35 -12.77
C GLU A 61 2.01 13.06 -12.67
N VAL A 62 3.34 13.15 -12.80
CA VAL A 62 4.25 12.00 -12.70
C VAL A 62 4.12 11.29 -11.36
N ALA A 63 3.96 12.04 -10.26
CA ALA A 63 3.78 11.46 -8.94
C ALA A 63 2.43 10.75 -8.78
N ILE A 64 1.34 11.31 -9.33
CA ILE A 64 0.02 10.66 -9.28
C ILE A 64 0.00 9.39 -10.12
N TYR A 65 0.56 9.41 -11.34
CA TYR A 65 0.71 8.19 -12.15
C TYR A 65 1.62 7.17 -11.46
N GLY A 66 2.72 7.62 -10.85
CA GLY A 66 3.59 6.77 -10.05
C GLY A 66 2.85 6.10 -8.89
N LEU A 67 2.04 6.84 -8.14
CA LEU A 67 1.22 6.29 -7.06
C LEU A 67 0.20 5.27 -7.59
N ALA A 68 -0.47 5.56 -8.70
CA ALA A 68 -1.43 4.65 -9.32
C ALA A 68 -0.75 3.35 -9.78
N ILE A 69 0.40 3.43 -10.45
CA ILE A 69 1.17 2.27 -10.91
C ILE A 69 1.68 1.47 -9.71
N ALA A 70 2.26 2.12 -8.71
CA ALA A 70 2.74 1.46 -7.50
C ALA A 70 1.59 0.76 -6.76
N ALA A 71 0.41 1.36 -6.69
CA ALA A 71 -0.78 0.75 -6.10
C ALA A 71 -1.30 -0.44 -6.91
N LEU A 72 -1.28 -0.37 -8.24
CA LEU A 72 -1.62 -1.51 -9.09
C LEU A 72 -0.66 -2.68 -8.89
N VAL A 73 0.64 -2.42 -8.85
CA VAL A 73 1.66 -3.44 -8.60
C VAL A 73 1.55 -3.99 -7.18
N GLY A 74 1.28 -3.15 -6.18
CA GLY A 74 1.05 -3.57 -4.80
C GLY A 74 -0.18 -4.45 -4.68
N LEU A 75 -1.27 -4.11 -5.36
CA LEU A 75 -2.48 -4.94 -5.41
C LEU A 75 -2.22 -6.29 -6.07
N ALA A 76 -1.52 -6.30 -7.22
CA ALA A 76 -1.15 -7.52 -7.92
C ALA A 76 -0.21 -8.40 -7.07
N GLY A 77 0.78 -7.78 -6.41
CA GLY A 77 1.69 -8.47 -5.50
C GLY A 77 0.99 -9.02 -4.24
N SER A 78 -0.11 -8.39 -3.81
CA SER A 78 -0.93 -8.88 -2.71
C SER A 78 -1.75 -10.12 -3.08
N ALA A 79 -2.02 -10.35 -4.38
CA ALA A 79 -2.83 -11.47 -4.84
C ALA A 79 -2.22 -12.84 -4.45
N MET A 80 -0.90 -12.91 -4.30
CA MET A 80 -0.19 -14.11 -3.85
C MET A 80 -0.57 -14.53 -2.42
N GLY A 81 -0.99 -13.60 -1.56
CA GLY A 81 -1.44 -13.90 -0.19
C GLY A 81 -2.94 -13.95 0.00
N VAL A 82 -3.72 -13.71 -1.05
CA VAL A 82 -5.18 -13.68 -0.93
C VAL A 82 -5.72 -15.08 -0.61
N GLY A 83 -5.16 -16.14 -1.20
CA GLY A 83 -5.52 -17.52 -0.89
C GLY A 83 -5.32 -17.83 0.60
N ASP A 84 -4.12 -17.54 1.11
CA ASP A 84 -3.75 -17.71 2.51
C ASP A 84 -4.61 -16.84 3.46
N ALA A 85 -4.95 -15.62 3.06
CA ALA A 85 -5.81 -14.75 3.85
C ALA A 85 -7.26 -15.28 3.93
N VAL A 86 -7.77 -15.88 2.84
CA VAL A 86 -9.10 -16.52 2.81
C VAL A 86 -9.10 -17.79 3.65
N ALA A 87 -8.06 -18.63 3.54
CA ALA A 87 -7.88 -19.83 4.34
C ALA A 87 -7.87 -19.50 5.85
N LEU A 88 -7.12 -18.47 6.26
CA LEU A 88 -7.13 -17.97 7.64
C LEU A 88 -8.51 -17.49 8.09
N ALA A 89 -9.23 -16.78 7.22
CA ALA A 89 -10.59 -16.32 7.53
C ALA A 89 -11.59 -17.49 7.66
N ALA A 90 -11.35 -18.60 6.98
CA ALA A 90 -12.10 -19.85 7.11
C ALA A 90 -11.69 -20.67 8.36
N GLY A 91 -10.67 -20.24 9.10
CA GLY A 91 -10.15 -20.94 10.27
C GLY A 91 -9.19 -22.08 9.94
N GLU A 92 -8.64 -22.11 8.72
CA GLU A 92 -7.63 -23.09 8.31
C GLU A 92 -6.24 -22.68 8.81
N ASP A 93 -5.39 -23.67 9.07
CA ASP A 93 -3.98 -23.45 9.42
C ASP A 93 -3.19 -23.04 8.17
N VAL A 94 -2.50 -21.90 8.28
CA VAL A 94 -1.66 -21.35 7.23
C VAL A 94 -0.24 -21.23 7.73
N GLU A 95 0.73 -21.57 6.88
CA GLU A 95 2.14 -21.62 7.25
C GLU A 95 2.72 -20.26 7.67
N ARG A 96 2.20 -19.15 7.10
CA ARG A 96 2.70 -17.79 7.35
C ARG A 96 1.57 -16.78 7.59
N PRO A 97 0.88 -16.84 8.74
CA PRO A 97 -0.32 -16.04 8.99
C PRO A 97 -0.06 -14.53 8.98
N ALA A 98 1.06 -14.09 9.54
CA ALA A 98 1.44 -12.68 9.55
C ALA A 98 1.65 -12.12 8.14
N ALA A 99 2.24 -12.90 7.23
CA ALA A 99 2.44 -12.49 5.84
C ALA A 99 1.09 -12.32 5.13
N ALA A 100 0.17 -13.29 5.28
CA ALA A 100 -1.16 -13.24 4.70
C ALA A 100 -1.96 -12.01 5.18
N ILE A 101 -1.97 -11.73 6.49
CA ILE A 101 -2.63 -10.55 7.07
C ILE A 101 -1.99 -9.26 6.52
N SER A 102 -0.66 -9.18 6.51
CA SER A 102 0.06 -8.00 6.03
C SER A 102 -0.22 -7.70 4.55
N GLN A 103 -0.32 -8.75 3.72
CA GLN A 103 -0.64 -8.65 2.29
C GLN A 103 -2.12 -8.29 2.06
N ALA A 104 -3.04 -8.82 2.87
CA ALA A 104 -4.44 -8.40 2.83
C ALA A 104 -4.60 -6.90 3.13
N VAL A 105 -3.88 -6.39 4.14
CA VAL A 105 -3.90 -4.95 4.44
C VAL A 105 -3.28 -4.13 3.30
N MET A 106 -2.17 -4.59 2.71
CA MET A 106 -1.57 -3.95 1.54
C MET A 106 -2.54 -3.89 0.35
N ALA A 107 -3.31 -4.94 0.10
CA ALA A 107 -4.32 -4.97 -0.96
C ALA A 107 -5.37 -3.88 -0.75
N VAL A 108 -5.96 -3.81 0.45
CA VAL A 108 -6.97 -2.81 0.80
C VAL A 108 -6.42 -1.40 0.68
N VAL A 109 -5.23 -1.15 1.21
CA VAL A 109 -4.56 0.16 1.13
C VAL A 109 -4.28 0.54 -0.33
N SER A 110 -3.82 -0.42 -1.15
CA SER A 110 -3.55 -0.19 -2.56
C SER A 110 -4.82 0.17 -3.34
N ILE A 111 -5.94 -0.48 -3.06
CA ILE A 111 -7.25 -0.13 -3.66
C ILE A 111 -7.64 1.31 -3.31
N VAL A 112 -7.48 1.72 -2.06
CA VAL A 112 -7.80 3.08 -1.62
C VAL A 112 -6.92 4.11 -2.33
N VAL A 113 -5.60 3.89 -2.38
CA VAL A 113 -4.67 4.79 -3.07
C VAL A 113 -4.99 4.86 -4.57
N LEU A 114 -5.29 3.73 -5.20
CA LEU A 114 -5.64 3.67 -6.61
C LEU A 114 -6.93 4.43 -6.92
N ALA A 115 -7.96 4.30 -6.10
CA ALA A 115 -9.23 5.03 -6.25
C ALA A 115 -9.02 6.55 -6.15
N LEU A 116 -8.22 7.00 -5.18
CA LEU A 116 -7.90 8.41 -4.99
C LEU A 116 -7.05 8.97 -6.14
N ALA A 117 -6.04 8.21 -6.58
CA ALA A 117 -5.21 8.58 -7.73
C ALA A 117 -6.04 8.67 -9.02
N GLY A 118 -6.92 7.69 -9.27
CA GLY A 118 -7.82 7.70 -10.42
C GLY A 118 -8.78 8.89 -10.41
N ARG A 119 -9.33 9.24 -9.25
CA ARG A 119 -10.17 10.44 -9.09
C ARG A 119 -9.38 11.72 -9.35
N ALA A 120 -8.13 11.80 -8.89
CA ALA A 120 -7.27 12.96 -9.14
C ALA A 120 -6.94 13.09 -10.65
N ILE A 121 -6.61 11.99 -11.33
CA ILE A 121 -6.38 11.98 -12.78
C ILE A 121 -7.63 12.40 -13.56
N ALA A 122 -8.81 11.93 -13.14
CA ALA A 122 -10.07 12.28 -13.80
C ALA A 122 -10.46 13.75 -13.60
N ALA A 123 -10.08 14.35 -12.47
CA ALA A 123 -10.35 15.76 -12.18
C ALA A 123 -9.40 16.74 -12.90
N ASP A 124 -8.27 16.25 -13.41
CA ASP A 124 -7.26 17.04 -14.13
C ASP A 124 -7.48 17.03 -15.66
N ARG A 125 -8.55 16.36 -16.13
CA ARG A 125 -9.00 16.34 -17.54
C ARG A 125 -10.11 17.36 -17.77
#